data_AF-A0A9N7RDN8-F1
#
_entry.id   AF-A0A9N7RDN8-F1
#
_cell.length_a   1.000
_cell.length_b   1.000
_cell.length_c   1.000
_cell.angle_alpha   90.00
_cell.angle_beta   90.00
_cell.angle_gamma   90.00
#
_symmetry.space_group_name_H-M   'P 1'
#
loop_
_entity.id
_entity.type
_entity.pdbx_description
1 polymer ?
#
loop_
_entity_poly.entity_id
_entity_poly.type
_entity_poly.pdbx_seq_one_letter_code
_entity_poly.pdbx_strand_id
1 'polypeptide(L)'
;MFFTKNPSAIRVFAGKSIPLEKYFKTTRARDRTRFGAQRTQLSSTRRRHEEVGAPSNLQRVIGVWWISYEGTGGEMDAVVHPHCEWSGGAEAVLALEPNSSISIAYDSLFGPHDDLMLLELDEKLLPEVMHERVTLRGQPDDDVVLCTSSKTYGVKFVGTSNSMFLIPSSDKKDVDESNAVAHVVKLAPGCMELTEVAPKLDELKLLLSQNPYGYGEESEMDILCERERTEKGLYKWADLVDRLRASDEEIKLGLQSLSAVEIDGYWRILNEEYMNGILNMLLHNIILNDWSVDALDEGDVVGVLERDGFPRNVAKHCLRMFCSMGGGEGRWKLEKRAVCAGVAREILREGKMRMEVFVERWSRKLPEGMNAGFEVLQGEVLTEKLGVETWVYWFSKSCLPSEPADRFAVLFRERQKWEWKDLEPYVRDLRVPGLSSEGLLLKYTRRSQPSMGAEPIFSAR
;
A
#
# COMPACT_ATOMS: atom_id res chain seq x y z
N MET A 1 0.73 -55.37 -14.98
CA MET A 1 1.39 -56.52 -14.32
C MET A 1 1.10 -56.41 -12.84
N PHE A 2 0.48 -57.46 -12.29
CA PHE A 2 0.23 -57.81 -10.89
C PHE A 2 -0.42 -56.80 -9.90
N PHE A 3 -1.57 -57.26 -9.39
CA PHE A 3 -2.20 -56.88 -8.12
C PHE A 3 -1.27 -57.14 -6.93
N THR A 4 -1.36 -56.29 -5.89
CA THR A 4 -1.54 -56.73 -4.50
C THR A 4 -2.25 -55.67 -3.66
N LYS A 5 -3.31 -56.11 -2.97
CA LYS A 5 -3.87 -55.46 -1.77
C LYS A 5 -2.81 -55.50 -0.66
N ASN A 6 -2.44 -54.35 -0.11
CA ASN A 6 -2.03 -54.21 1.29
C ASN A 6 -2.06 -52.72 1.68
N PRO A 7 -2.66 -52.33 2.82
CA PRO A 7 -2.64 -50.95 3.29
C PRO A 7 -1.27 -50.68 3.91
N SER A 8 -0.31 -50.28 3.08
CA SER A 8 1.04 -49.96 3.52
C SER A 8 1.03 -48.59 4.19
N ALA A 9 1.02 -48.57 5.53
CA ALA A 9 1.24 -47.36 6.31
C ALA A 9 2.52 -46.66 5.83
N ILE A 10 2.38 -45.40 5.41
CA ILE A 10 3.51 -44.52 5.08
C ILE A 10 4.14 -44.11 6.41
N ARG A 11 5.43 -44.43 6.59
CA ARG A 11 6.21 -44.08 7.78
C ARG A 11 6.89 -42.74 7.56
N VAL A 12 6.64 -41.78 8.44
CA VAL A 12 7.32 -40.47 8.45
C VAL A 12 8.39 -40.46 9.53
N PHE A 13 9.58 -39.96 9.20
CA PHE A 13 10.71 -39.83 10.11
C PHE A 13 10.78 -38.39 10.66
N ALA A 14 10.79 -38.22 11.98
CA ALA A 14 10.93 -36.90 12.61
C ALA A 14 12.40 -36.43 12.65
N GLY A 15 12.65 -35.22 12.14
CA GLY A 15 13.85 -34.43 12.43
C GLY A 15 13.62 -33.57 13.69
N LYS A 16 14.69 -33.36 14.47
CA LYS A 16 14.70 -32.79 15.84
C LYS A 16 13.65 -31.68 16.13
N SER A 17 12.83 -31.91 17.16
CA SER A 17 11.89 -30.95 17.78
C SER A 17 12.32 -30.62 19.23
N ILE A 18 12.03 -29.40 19.71
CA ILE A 18 12.24 -28.93 21.11
C ILE A 18 10.96 -28.17 21.57
N PRO A 19 10.49 -28.28 22.82
CA PRO A 19 9.17 -27.77 23.26
C PRO A 19 9.14 -26.27 23.64
N LEU A 20 7.98 -25.63 23.42
CA LEU A 20 7.65 -24.23 23.73
C LEU A 20 6.79 -24.11 25.01
N GLU A 21 7.42 -23.95 26.18
CA GLU A 21 6.75 -23.47 27.39
C GLU A 21 7.52 -22.29 28.00
N LYS A 22 7.50 -21.11 27.35
CA LYS A 22 8.02 -19.87 27.99
C LYS A 22 7.21 -18.58 27.78
N TYR A 23 6.06 -18.59 27.12
CA TYR A 23 5.28 -17.35 26.89
C TYR A 23 3.93 -17.23 27.59
N PHE A 24 3.50 -18.21 28.40
CA PHE A 24 2.28 -18.07 29.21
C PHE A 24 2.59 -17.83 30.69
N LYS A 25 2.76 -16.57 31.10
CA LYS A 25 2.45 -16.13 32.46
C LYS A 25 1.04 -15.55 32.49
N THR A 26 0.07 -16.43 32.74
CA THR A 26 -1.30 -16.07 33.08
C THR A 26 -1.31 -15.38 34.45
N THR A 27 -1.48 -14.05 34.46
CA THR A 27 -1.77 -13.32 35.70
C THR A 27 -3.21 -13.62 36.11
N ARG A 28 -3.42 -14.66 36.93
CA ARG A 28 -4.67 -14.88 37.66
C ARG A 28 -4.73 -13.91 38.85
N ALA A 29 -5.42 -12.79 38.69
CA ALA A 29 -5.89 -12.01 39.83
C ALA A 29 -7.10 -12.72 40.47
N ARG A 30 -6.99 -12.98 41.77
CA ARG A 30 -8.02 -13.58 42.63
C ARG A 30 -9.16 -12.60 42.82
N ASP A 31 -10.38 -13.08 42.62
CA ASP A 31 -11.59 -12.39 43.06
C ASP A 31 -12.12 -13.07 44.34
N ARG A 32 -12.20 -12.31 45.44
CA ARG A 32 -13.14 -12.57 46.55
C ARG A 32 -13.39 -11.32 47.39
N THR A 33 -14.67 -10.94 47.38
CA THR A 33 -15.50 -10.33 48.44
C THR A 33 -15.58 -8.80 48.63
N ARG A 34 -16.81 -8.31 48.30
CA ARG A 34 -17.77 -7.49 49.10
C ARG A 34 -17.85 -5.96 48.89
N PHE A 35 -19.12 -5.51 48.90
CA PHE A 35 -19.70 -4.15 48.87
C PHE A 35 -19.69 -3.48 47.49
N GLY A 36 -20.72 -2.79 47.00
CA GLY A 36 -22.02 -2.33 47.50
C GLY A 36 -22.77 -1.67 46.32
N ALA A 37 -24.03 -1.31 46.56
CA ALA A 37 -25.09 -0.98 45.59
C ALA A 37 -24.89 0.22 44.63
N GLN A 38 -25.72 0.22 43.55
CA GLN A 38 -26.41 1.31 42.80
C GLN A 38 -26.25 1.05 41.28
N ARG A 39 -27.27 0.65 40.48
CA ARG A 39 -28.65 1.12 40.20
C ARG A 39 -28.73 2.43 39.40
N THR A 40 -28.72 2.32 38.07
CA THR A 40 -29.44 3.18 37.07
C THR A 40 -29.32 2.49 35.69
N GLN A 41 -30.29 1.76 35.13
CA GLN A 41 -31.53 2.15 34.42
C GLN A 41 -31.38 3.25 33.35
N LEU A 42 -31.55 2.84 32.08
CA LEU A 42 -32.28 3.47 30.94
C LEU A 42 -32.08 2.53 29.72
N SER A 43 -32.94 1.55 29.43
CA SER A 43 -34.28 1.55 28.84
C SER A 43 -34.35 1.70 27.30
N SER A 44 -34.86 0.62 26.67
CA SER A 44 -35.75 0.59 25.48
C SER A 44 -35.10 0.88 24.11
N THR A 45 -35.46 0.27 22.97
CA THR A 45 -36.66 -0.47 22.59
C THR A 45 -36.37 -1.36 21.36
N ARG A 46 -37.05 -2.50 21.32
CA ARG A 46 -37.14 -3.49 20.26
C ARG A 46 -38.01 -2.98 19.10
N ARG A 47 -37.59 -3.11 17.84
CA ARG A 47 -38.50 -3.31 16.68
C ARG A 47 -37.80 -4.05 15.53
N ARG A 48 -38.59 -4.95 14.93
CA ARG A 48 -38.27 -5.92 13.87
C ARG A 48 -38.05 -5.25 12.52
N HIS A 49 -37.14 -5.79 11.71
CA HIS A 49 -37.18 -5.84 10.25
C HIS A 49 -36.56 -7.19 9.85
N GLU A 50 -37.38 -8.15 9.41
CA GLU A 50 -37.60 -8.49 8.00
C GLU A 50 -36.34 -9.08 7.34
N GLU A 51 -36.30 -10.41 7.34
CA GLU A 51 -35.43 -11.22 6.50
C GLU A 51 -35.73 -10.93 5.02
N VAL A 52 -34.78 -10.30 4.34
CA VAL A 52 -34.68 -10.32 2.88
C VAL A 52 -33.33 -10.97 2.57
N GLY A 53 -33.40 -12.12 1.90
CA GLY A 53 -32.25 -12.97 1.60
C GLY A 53 -31.15 -12.24 0.84
N ALA A 54 -29.92 -12.37 1.33
CA ALA A 54 -28.70 -12.02 0.61
C ALA A 54 -28.11 -13.30 -0.03
N PRO A 55 -27.56 -13.22 -1.25
CA PRO A 55 -27.03 -14.37 -1.95
C PRO A 55 -25.76 -14.88 -1.25
N SER A 56 -25.77 -16.18 -0.96
CA SER A 56 -24.64 -16.97 -0.54
C SER A 56 -23.56 -16.96 -1.62
N ASN A 57 -22.52 -16.15 -1.45
CA ASN A 57 -21.19 -16.33 -2.05
C ASN A 57 -20.21 -15.38 -1.35
N LEU A 58 -19.96 -15.63 -0.06
CA LEU A 58 -18.72 -15.18 0.59
C LEU A 58 -17.86 -16.42 0.77
N GLN A 59 -16.75 -16.51 0.04
CA GLN A 59 -15.68 -17.44 0.39
C GLN A 59 -15.18 -17.04 1.79
N ARG A 60 -15.64 -17.78 2.80
CA ARG A 60 -15.12 -17.69 4.16
C ARG A 60 -13.74 -18.32 4.16
N VAL A 61 -12.73 -17.58 4.58
CA VAL A 61 -11.40 -18.13 4.88
C VAL A 61 -11.57 -19.05 6.09
N ILE A 62 -11.59 -20.37 5.86
CA ILE A 62 -11.70 -21.37 6.92
C ILE A 62 -10.26 -21.75 7.35
N GLY A 63 -9.81 -21.13 8.44
CA GLY A 63 -8.73 -21.64 9.30
C GLY A 63 -7.29 -21.38 8.83
N VAL A 64 -6.59 -20.50 9.54
CA VAL A 64 -5.13 -20.34 9.47
C VAL A 64 -4.51 -21.19 10.58
N TRP A 65 -3.69 -22.18 10.21
CA TRP A 65 -2.97 -23.05 11.15
C TRP A 65 -1.49 -22.67 11.17
N TRP A 66 -0.92 -22.47 12.36
CA TRP A 66 0.43 -21.93 12.56
C TRP A 66 1.43 -23.02 12.96
N ILE A 67 2.62 -23.00 12.35
CA ILE A 67 3.84 -23.61 12.90
C ILE A 67 4.98 -22.60 12.66
N SER A 68 5.52 -22.00 13.74
CA SER A 68 6.66 -21.06 13.71
C SER A 68 7.90 -21.73 14.29
N TYR A 69 9.08 -21.42 13.73
CA TYR A 69 10.40 -21.94 14.13
C TYR A 69 11.43 -20.81 14.17
N GLU A 70 12.10 -20.60 15.32
CA GLU A 70 13.44 -20.03 15.42
C GLU A 70 14.15 -20.60 16.67
N GLY A 71 15.41 -21.02 16.52
CA GLY A 71 16.20 -21.60 17.59
C GLY A 71 17.38 -20.71 18.01
N THR A 72 17.68 -20.67 19.31
CA THR A 72 19.04 -20.59 19.86
C THR A 72 19.06 -21.24 21.25
N GLY A 73 20.10 -22.03 21.52
CA GLY A 73 20.13 -23.04 22.59
C GLY A 73 20.53 -22.58 23.99
N GLY A 74 20.38 -23.52 24.94
CA GLY A 74 20.91 -23.48 26.30
C GLY A 74 20.31 -24.60 27.16
N GLU A 75 21.14 -25.55 27.63
CA GLU A 75 20.78 -26.66 28.51
C GLU A 75 20.30 -26.19 29.91
N MET A 76 19.30 -26.87 30.49
CA MET A 76 19.38 -27.48 31.83
C MET A 76 18.08 -28.18 32.29
N ASP A 77 18.26 -29.42 32.74
CA ASP A 77 17.51 -30.31 33.63
C ASP A 77 15.97 -30.28 33.66
N ALA A 78 15.38 -31.33 33.07
CA ALA A 78 13.97 -31.69 33.20
C ALA A 78 13.73 -32.53 34.46
N VAL A 79 13.01 -31.95 35.43
CA VAL A 79 12.34 -32.73 36.48
C VAL A 79 11.07 -33.32 35.88
N VAL A 80 11.06 -34.64 35.71
CA VAL A 80 9.91 -35.41 35.20
C VAL A 80 8.83 -35.44 36.27
N HIS A 81 7.70 -34.78 35.99
CA HIS A 81 6.44 -35.08 36.66
C HIS A 81 5.71 -36.16 35.86
N PRO A 82 5.35 -37.31 36.47
CA PRO A 82 4.51 -38.30 35.81
C PRO A 82 3.08 -37.76 35.74
N HIS A 83 2.35 -38.17 34.70
CA HIS A 83 0.95 -37.86 34.37
C HIS A 83 0.72 -36.78 33.31
N CYS A 84 0.83 -37.17 32.03
CA CYS A 84 -0.16 -36.84 31.00
C CYS A 84 0.12 -37.64 29.72
N GLU A 85 -0.73 -38.61 29.39
CA GLU A 85 -0.53 -39.62 28.33
C GLU A 85 -1.41 -39.32 27.09
N TRP A 86 -0.93 -39.70 25.89
CA TRP A 86 -1.11 -39.08 24.56
C TRP A 86 -2.38 -39.43 23.71
N SER A 87 -2.64 -38.62 22.65
CA SER A 87 -3.79 -38.65 21.70
C SER A 87 -3.37 -38.70 20.20
N GLY A 88 -4.00 -39.56 19.38
CA GLY A 88 -3.67 -39.87 17.96
C GLY A 88 -4.07 -38.85 16.88
N GLY A 89 -3.86 -37.56 17.11
CA GLY A 89 -4.09 -36.48 16.13
C GLY A 89 -2.79 -35.81 15.68
N ALA A 90 -2.87 -34.52 15.34
CA ALA A 90 -1.69 -33.68 15.13
C ALA A 90 -0.71 -33.74 16.34
N GLU A 91 -1.25 -33.92 17.55
CA GLU A 91 -0.50 -34.00 18.81
C GLU A 91 0.46 -35.18 18.84
N ALA A 92 0.03 -36.36 18.35
CA ALA A 92 0.89 -37.53 18.26
C ALA A 92 2.04 -37.33 17.27
N VAL A 93 1.83 -36.55 16.21
CA VAL A 93 2.88 -36.20 15.24
C VAL A 93 3.85 -35.18 15.83
N LEU A 94 3.35 -34.18 16.55
CA LEU A 94 4.18 -33.18 17.22
C LEU A 94 5.02 -33.76 18.36
N ALA A 95 4.53 -34.81 19.02
CA ALA A 95 5.22 -35.53 20.09
C ALA A 95 6.23 -36.60 19.59
N LEU A 96 6.43 -36.75 18.27
CA LEU A 96 7.36 -37.74 17.73
C LEU A 96 8.81 -37.43 18.11
N GLU A 97 9.46 -38.41 18.70
CA GLU A 97 10.90 -38.35 18.98
C GLU A 97 11.72 -38.56 17.69
N PRO A 98 12.95 -38.00 17.60
CA PRO A 98 13.83 -38.25 16.46
C PRO A 98 14.07 -39.74 16.22
N ASN A 99 14.03 -40.18 14.96
CA ASN A 99 14.12 -41.60 14.54
C ASN A 99 12.93 -42.50 14.91
N SER A 100 11.86 -41.95 15.47
CA SER A 100 10.59 -42.66 15.60
C SER A 100 9.77 -42.54 14.30
N SER A 101 8.83 -43.46 14.10
CA SER A 101 7.90 -43.44 12.97
C SER A 101 6.48 -43.69 13.42
N ILE A 102 5.54 -42.88 12.93
CA ILE A 102 4.11 -43.08 13.11
C ILE A 102 3.48 -43.66 11.85
N SER A 103 2.40 -44.43 12.01
CA SER A 103 1.60 -44.87 10.86
C SER A 103 0.64 -43.75 10.45
N ILE A 104 0.52 -43.52 9.14
CA ILE A 104 -0.48 -42.60 8.58
C ILE A 104 -1.66 -43.41 8.04
N ALA A 105 -2.88 -42.95 8.32
CA ALA A 105 -4.09 -43.38 7.64
C ALA A 105 -4.80 -42.19 6.99
N TYR A 106 -5.53 -42.44 5.92
CA TYR A 106 -6.43 -41.45 5.33
C TYR A 106 -7.71 -41.38 6.15
N ASP A 107 -8.10 -40.18 6.55
CA ASP A 107 -9.37 -39.98 7.24
C ASP A 107 -10.55 -40.31 6.30
N SER A 108 -11.72 -40.61 6.87
CA SER A 108 -12.98 -40.69 6.12
C SER A 108 -13.30 -39.42 5.30
N LEU A 109 -12.81 -38.27 5.76
CA LEU A 109 -12.92 -36.98 5.09
C LEU A 109 -11.75 -36.72 4.13
N PHE A 110 -10.87 -37.68 3.86
CA PHE A 110 -9.76 -37.47 2.94
C PHE A 110 -10.23 -37.17 1.53
N GLY A 111 -9.71 -36.09 0.94
CA GLY A 111 -10.10 -35.62 -0.38
C GLY A 111 -9.22 -34.49 -0.89
N PRO A 112 -9.55 -33.93 -2.07
CA PRO A 112 -8.80 -32.82 -2.64
C PRO A 112 -8.87 -31.55 -1.78
N HIS A 113 -10.03 -31.29 -1.13
CA HIS A 113 -10.30 -30.11 -0.31
C HIS A 113 -9.82 -28.82 -0.99
N ASP A 114 -10.26 -28.58 -2.22
CA ASP A 114 -9.82 -27.44 -3.03
C ASP A 114 -10.16 -26.08 -2.39
N ASP A 115 -11.00 -26.09 -1.37
CA ASP A 115 -11.37 -24.97 -0.50
C ASP A 115 -10.32 -24.63 0.57
N LEU A 116 -9.40 -25.54 0.89
CA LEU A 116 -8.36 -25.34 1.90
C LEU A 116 -7.00 -25.03 1.25
N MET A 117 -6.43 -23.87 1.55
CA MET A 117 -5.09 -23.49 1.09
C MET A 117 -4.19 -23.15 2.27
N LEU A 118 -2.90 -23.45 2.14
CA LEU A 118 -1.90 -23.10 3.13
C LEU A 118 -1.34 -21.72 2.78
N LEU A 119 -1.28 -20.83 3.76
CA LEU A 119 -0.72 -19.49 3.63
C LEU A 119 0.44 -19.34 4.61
N GLU A 120 1.61 -19.03 4.09
CA GLU A 120 2.78 -18.67 4.87
C GLU A 120 2.66 -17.22 5.34
N LEU A 121 2.80 -17.02 6.64
CA LEU A 121 2.59 -15.74 7.30
C LEU A 121 3.78 -15.37 8.17
N ASP A 122 4.35 -14.20 7.90
CA ASP A 122 5.32 -13.57 8.79
C ASP A 122 4.70 -13.22 10.14
N GLU A 123 5.50 -13.24 11.21
CA GLU A 123 5.07 -12.86 12.57
C GLU A 123 4.48 -11.45 12.64
N LYS A 124 4.88 -10.56 11.71
CA LYS A 124 4.35 -9.19 11.62
C LYS A 124 2.91 -9.14 11.12
N LEU A 125 2.49 -10.13 10.32
CA LEU A 125 1.15 -10.22 9.74
C LEU A 125 0.18 -11.01 10.61
N LEU A 126 0.71 -11.85 11.52
CA LEU A 126 -0.07 -12.63 12.47
C LEU A 126 -1.13 -11.80 13.22
N PRO A 127 -0.83 -10.64 13.82
CA PRO A 127 -1.84 -9.82 14.48
C PRO A 127 -2.92 -9.31 13.53
N GLU A 128 -2.57 -8.91 12.31
CA GLU A 128 -3.54 -8.37 11.34
C GLU A 128 -4.52 -9.46 10.88
N VAL A 129 -4.03 -10.67 10.65
CA VAL A 129 -4.86 -11.82 10.27
C VAL A 129 -5.75 -12.27 11.43
N MET A 130 -5.22 -12.35 12.65
CA MET A 130 -5.98 -12.79 13.84
C MET A 130 -7.12 -11.84 14.21
N HIS A 131 -7.02 -10.56 13.84
CA HIS A 131 -8.07 -9.57 14.09
C HIS A 131 -8.92 -9.26 12.85
N GLU A 132 -8.85 -10.10 11.80
CA GLU A 132 -9.65 -9.95 10.57
C GLU A 132 -9.46 -8.59 9.86
N ARG A 133 -8.25 -8.03 9.92
CA ARG A 133 -7.91 -6.73 9.29
C ARG A 133 -7.23 -6.86 7.93
N VAL A 134 -7.36 -8.03 7.30
CA VAL A 134 -6.78 -8.32 5.99
C VAL A 134 -7.87 -8.49 4.95
N THR A 135 -7.62 -8.00 3.74
CA THR A 135 -8.52 -8.13 2.60
C THR A 135 -7.76 -8.68 1.39
N LEU A 136 -8.36 -9.59 0.65
CA LEU A 136 -7.84 -10.02 -0.65
C LEU A 136 -8.45 -9.14 -1.73
N ARG A 137 -7.61 -8.56 -2.59
CA ARG A 137 -8.01 -7.69 -3.69
C ARG A 137 -7.42 -8.22 -4.99
N GLY A 138 -8.20 -8.18 -6.06
CA GLY A 138 -7.78 -8.63 -7.39
C GLY A 138 -8.98 -8.75 -8.34
N GLN A 139 -8.77 -8.37 -9.59
CA GLN A 139 -9.74 -8.58 -10.67
C GLN A 139 -9.58 -10.00 -11.26
N PRO A 140 -10.59 -10.55 -11.95
CA PRO A 140 -10.54 -11.93 -12.45
C PRO A 140 -9.36 -12.26 -13.37
N ASP A 141 -8.85 -11.27 -14.10
CA ASP A 141 -7.74 -11.40 -15.05
C ASP A 141 -6.38 -11.01 -14.46
N ASP A 142 -6.33 -10.61 -13.17
CA ASP A 142 -5.17 -10.02 -12.52
C ASP A 142 -4.62 -10.86 -11.36
N ASP A 143 -3.36 -10.63 -11.02
CA ASP A 143 -2.74 -11.20 -9.81
C ASP A 143 -3.44 -10.71 -8.53
N VAL A 144 -3.69 -11.64 -7.61
CA VAL A 144 -4.29 -11.37 -6.30
C VAL A 144 -3.24 -10.77 -5.34
N VAL A 145 -3.66 -9.75 -4.60
CA VAL A 145 -2.88 -9.16 -3.52
C VAL A 145 -3.62 -9.27 -2.18
N LEU A 146 -2.87 -9.44 -1.11
CA LEU A 146 -3.34 -9.35 0.26
C LEU A 146 -3.01 -7.96 0.81
N CYS A 147 -4.03 -7.20 1.20
CA CYS A 147 -3.89 -5.86 1.73
C CYS A 147 -4.20 -5.86 3.23
N THR A 148 -3.29 -5.28 4.02
CA THR A 148 -3.59 -4.83 5.39
C THR A 148 -4.19 -3.42 5.33
N SER A 149 -4.38 -2.75 6.47
CA SER A 149 -4.78 -1.33 6.48
C SER A 149 -3.75 -0.42 5.79
N SER A 150 -2.47 -0.79 5.84
CA SER A 150 -1.35 0.11 5.48
C SER A 150 -0.42 -0.41 4.38
N LYS A 151 -0.44 -1.71 4.07
CA LYS A 151 0.54 -2.35 3.19
C LYS A 151 -0.11 -3.37 2.27
N THR A 152 0.54 -3.59 1.12
CA THR A 152 0.14 -4.59 0.13
C THR A 152 1.18 -5.71 -0.01
N TYR A 153 0.69 -6.95 -0.08
CA TYR A 153 1.48 -8.16 -0.22
C TYR A 153 1.04 -8.92 -1.47
N GLY A 154 1.98 -9.23 -2.36
CA GLY A 154 1.73 -10.13 -3.48
C GLY A 154 1.60 -11.57 -2.98
N VAL A 155 0.60 -12.28 -3.49
CA VAL A 155 0.36 -13.70 -3.16
C VAL A 155 0.93 -14.56 -4.29
N LYS A 156 1.79 -15.54 -3.95
CA LYS A 156 2.35 -16.47 -4.94
C LYS A 156 2.24 -17.90 -4.46
N PHE A 157 1.80 -18.80 -5.34
CA PHE A 157 1.82 -20.23 -5.04
C PHE A 157 3.21 -20.81 -5.26
N VAL A 158 3.75 -21.48 -4.25
CA VAL A 158 5.02 -22.21 -4.32
C VAL A 158 4.76 -23.68 -4.08
N GLY A 159 4.97 -24.48 -5.14
CA GLY A 159 4.86 -25.92 -5.09
C GLY A 159 6.08 -26.54 -4.41
N THR A 160 5.85 -27.58 -3.61
CA THR A 160 6.91 -28.31 -2.93
C THR A 160 7.06 -29.73 -3.50
N SER A 161 8.28 -30.21 -3.68
CA SER A 161 8.51 -31.63 -4.04
C SER A 161 8.18 -32.60 -2.91
N ASN A 162 8.07 -32.09 -1.68
CA ASN A 162 7.73 -32.85 -0.49
C ASN A 162 6.21 -32.91 -0.33
N SER A 163 5.71 -34.04 0.19
CA SER A 163 4.30 -34.19 0.51
C SER A 163 3.99 -33.52 1.85
N MET A 164 3.17 -32.47 1.82
CA MET A 164 2.69 -31.80 3.03
C MET A 164 1.33 -32.37 3.43
N PHE A 165 1.22 -32.84 4.67
CA PHE A 165 0.03 -33.50 5.18
C PHE A 165 -0.73 -32.56 6.13
N LEU A 166 -2.02 -32.34 5.86
CA LEU A 166 -2.91 -31.65 6.79
C LEU A 166 -3.58 -32.69 7.70
N ILE A 167 -3.28 -32.59 9.00
CA ILE A 167 -3.76 -33.52 10.04
C ILE A 167 -4.52 -32.68 11.07
N PRO A 168 -5.83 -32.90 11.26
CA PRO A 168 -6.60 -32.18 12.27
C PRO A 168 -6.20 -32.61 13.68
N SER A 169 -6.43 -31.71 14.65
CA SER A 169 -6.38 -32.05 16.08
C SER A 169 -7.50 -33.04 16.41
N SER A 170 -7.20 -34.03 17.25
CA SER A 170 -8.20 -35.04 17.64
C SER A 170 -8.87 -34.67 18.97
N ASP A 171 -10.18 -34.45 18.95
CA ASP A 171 -10.99 -34.24 20.17
C ASP A 171 -11.31 -35.55 20.93
N LYS A 172 -10.90 -36.72 20.42
CA LYS A 172 -11.32 -38.02 20.95
C LYS A 172 -10.38 -38.53 22.04
N LYS A 173 -10.92 -38.66 23.27
CA LYS A 173 -10.25 -39.11 24.51
C LYS A 173 -10.41 -40.61 24.81
N ASP A 174 -10.43 -41.49 23.80
CA ASP A 174 -10.57 -42.93 24.04
C ASP A 174 -9.41 -43.74 23.40
N VAL A 175 -8.56 -44.25 24.30
CA VAL A 175 -7.78 -45.51 24.36
C VAL A 175 -7.37 -46.25 23.07
N ASP A 176 -6.05 -46.40 22.82
CA ASP A 176 -5.26 -47.65 22.94
C ASP A 176 -3.76 -47.39 22.58
N GLU A 177 -2.83 -47.78 23.47
CA GLU A 177 -1.40 -47.37 23.46
C GLU A 177 -0.56 -47.95 22.30
N SER A 178 -1.07 -48.88 21.50
CA SER A 178 -0.22 -49.65 20.59
C SER A 178 -0.22 -49.21 19.12
N ASN A 179 -1.08 -48.29 18.71
CA ASN A 179 -1.15 -47.83 17.30
C ASN A 179 -1.59 -46.36 17.22
N ALA A 180 -0.72 -45.44 17.59
CA ALA A 180 -0.91 -44.03 17.22
C ALA A 180 -0.92 -43.93 15.68
N VAL A 181 -2.07 -43.59 15.11
CA VAL A 181 -2.25 -43.42 13.67
C VAL A 181 -2.64 -41.98 13.41
N ALA A 182 -1.84 -41.29 12.61
CA ALA A 182 -2.18 -39.93 12.19
C ALA A 182 -3.17 -39.98 11.04
N HIS A 183 -4.34 -39.35 11.22
CA HIS A 183 -5.39 -39.29 10.20
C HIS A 183 -5.20 -38.06 9.32
N VAL A 184 -4.85 -38.29 8.05
CA VAL A 184 -4.63 -37.23 7.07
C VAL A 184 -5.93 -36.89 6.36
N VAL A 185 -6.22 -35.59 6.29
CA VAL A 185 -7.41 -35.04 5.63
C VAL A 185 -7.08 -34.49 4.25
N LYS A 186 -5.90 -33.89 4.07
CA LYS A 186 -5.46 -33.32 2.78
C LYS A 186 -3.97 -33.54 2.53
N LEU A 187 -3.62 -33.81 1.26
CA LEU A 187 -2.26 -33.64 0.75
C LEU A 187 -2.15 -32.24 0.10
N ALA A 188 -1.38 -31.34 0.69
CA ALA A 188 -1.15 -30.02 0.12
C ALA A 188 0.06 -30.06 -0.85
N PRO A 189 -0.10 -29.67 -2.12
CA PRO A 189 0.99 -29.66 -3.10
C PRO A 189 1.98 -28.50 -2.91
N GLY A 190 1.67 -27.55 -2.04
CA GLY A 190 2.46 -26.35 -1.78
C GLY A 190 1.73 -25.36 -0.86
N CYS A 191 2.35 -24.21 -0.65
CA CYS A 191 1.81 -23.10 0.13
C CYS A 191 1.74 -21.81 -0.72
N MET A 192 0.92 -20.88 -0.27
CA MET A 192 0.91 -19.50 -0.73
C MET A 192 1.91 -18.71 0.09
N GLU A 193 2.87 -18.08 -0.57
CA GLU A 193 3.84 -17.17 0.04
C GLU A 193 3.40 -15.72 -0.14
N LEU A 194 3.68 -14.90 0.87
CA LEU A 194 3.45 -13.47 0.85
C LEU A 194 4.77 -12.72 0.69
N THR A 195 4.81 -11.81 -0.27
CA THR A 195 5.95 -10.88 -0.42
C THR A 195 5.41 -9.46 -0.34
N GLU A 196 6.04 -8.59 0.45
CA GLU A 196 5.69 -7.16 0.46
C GLU A 196 5.98 -6.56 -0.92
N VAL A 197 4.98 -5.93 -1.54
CA VAL A 197 5.07 -5.36 -2.90
C VAL A 197 4.67 -3.90 -2.85
N ALA A 198 5.33 -3.06 -3.65
CA ALA A 198 4.95 -1.66 -3.79
C ALA A 198 3.56 -1.54 -4.44
N PRO A 199 2.70 -0.62 -3.99
CA PRO A 199 1.36 -0.45 -4.55
C PRO A 199 1.47 0.04 -6.00
N LYS A 200 0.77 -0.62 -6.91
CA LYS A 200 0.72 -0.23 -8.33
C LYS A 200 -0.25 0.93 -8.54
N LEU A 201 0.19 2.15 -8.21
CA LEU A 201 -0.63 3.37 -8.28
C LEU A 201 -0.69 4.00 -9.69
N ASP A 202 0.00 3.43 -10.68
CA ASP A 202 -0.08 3.90 -12.07
C ASP A 202 -1.50 3.76 -12.64
N GLU A 203 -2.23 2.72 -12.23
CA GLU A 203 -3.63 2.52 -12.60
C GLU A 203 -4.53 3.60 -12.01
N LEU A 204 -4.32 4.00 -10.75
CA LEU A 204 -5.05 5.11 -10.12
C LEU A 204 -4.88 6.40 -10.93
N LYS A 205 -3.66 6.70 -11.37
CA LYS A 205 -3.37 7.87 -12.20
C LYS A 205 -4.10 7.78 -13.54
N LEU A 206 -4.09 6.61 -14.19
CA LEU A 206 -4.78 6.39 -15.46
C LEU A 206 -6.29 6.61 -15.31
N LEU A 207 -6.92 6.00 -14.29
CA LEU A 207 -8.35 6.12 -14.02
C LEU A 207 -8.75 7.58 -13.81
N LEU A 208 -8.04 8.31 -12.96
CA LEU A 208 -8.38 9.70 -12.65
C LEU A 208 -8.07 10.68 -13.79
N SER A 209 -7.15 10.32 -14.68
CA SER A 209 -6.79 11.13 -15.85
C SER A 209 -7.77 10.97 -17.02
N GLN A 210 -8.71 10.01 -16.96
CA GLN A 210 -9.76 9.86 -17.98
C GLN A 210 -10.72 11.05 -18.01
N ASN A 211 -10.95 11.67 -16.85
CA ASN A 211 -11.94 12.75 -16.72
C ASN A 211 -11.49 13.80 -15.69
N PRO A 212 -10.51 14.65 -16.06
CA PRO A 212 -10.02 15.71 -15.20
C PRO A 212 -11.05 16.84 -15.08
N TYR A 213 -11.20 17.38 -13.88
CA TYR A 213 -12.14 18.47 -13.60
C TYR A 213 -11.68 19.79 -14.24
N GLY A 214 -12.58 20.46 -14.95
CA GLY A 214 -12.30 21.73 -15.64
C GLY A 214 -13.41 22.77 -15.51
N TYR A 215 -13.21 23.92 -16.16
CA TYR A 215 -14.21 24.98 -16.20
C TYR A 215 -15.48 24.53 -16.92
N GLY A 216 -16.65 24.83 -16.35
CA GLY A 216 -17.95 24.58 -16.99
C GLY A 216 -18.56 23.21 -16.72
N GLU A 217 -17.88 22.31 -16.01
CA GLU A 217 -18.40 20.95 -15.76
C GLU A 217 -19.56 20.88 -14.77
N GLU A 218 -19.71 21.85 -13.86
CA GLU A 218 -20.80 21.87 -12.87
C GLU A 218 -22.18 21.79 -13.55
N SER A 219 -22.35 22.49 -14.67
CA SER A 219 -23.60 22.45 -15.44
C SER A 219 -23.80 21.15 -16.23
N GLU A 220 -22.73 20.44 -16.59
CA GLU A 220 -22.83 19.18 -17.34
C GLU A 220 -23.07 17.98 -16.40
N MET A 221 -22.54 18.05 -15.18
CA MET A 221 -22.64 17.01 -14.17
C MET A 221 -24.05 16.80 -13.63
N ASP A 222 -24.82 17.88 -13.50
CA ASP A 222 -26.22 17.84 -13.04
C ASP A 222 -27.17 17.10 -14.00
N ILE A 223 -26.76 16.93 -15.27
CA ILE A 223 -27.60 16.33 -16.32
C ILE A 223 -27.40 14.80 -16.42
N LEU A 224 -26.27 14.27 -15.92
CA LEU A 224 -25.84 12.89 -16.17
C LEU A 224 -26.33 11.90 -15.11
N CYS A 225 -26.77 10.72 -15.56
CA CYS A 225 -27.16 9.60 -14.71
C CYS A 225 -25.93 8.89 -14.09
N GLU A 226 -26.08 8.15 -12.98
CA GLU A 226 -24.94 7.45 -12.32
C GLU A 226 -24.17 6.50 -13.26
N ARG A 227 -24.87 5.82 -14.17
CA ARG A 227 -24.26 4.91 -15.15
C ARG A 227 -23.41 5.66 -16.19
N GLU A 228 -23.90 6.81 -16.66
CA GLU A 228 -23.16 7.68 -17.59
C GLU A 228 -21.95 8.32 -16.91
N ARG A 229 -22.03 8.59 -15.60
CA ARG A 229 -20.91 9.07 -14.80
C ARG A 229 -19.79 8.03 -14.73
N THR A 230 -20.12 6.77 -14.43
CA THR A 230 -19.12 5.69 -14.42
C THR A 230 -18.52 5.41 -15.81
N GLU A 231 -19.33 5.51 -16.88
CA GLU A 231 -18.87 5.39 -18.26
C GLU A 231 -17.96 6.57 -18.67
N LYS A 232 -18.17 7.75 -18.09
CA LYS A 232 -17.29 8.91 -18.21
C LYS A 232 -16.08 8.87 -17.29
N GLY A 233 -15.80 7.77 -16.59
CA GLY A 233 -14.59 7.65 -15.75
C GLY A 233 -14.66 8.43 -14.43
N LEU A 234 -15.85 8.54 -13.84
CA LEU A 234 -16.05 9.04 -12.48
C LEU A 234 -16.04 7.89 -11.47
N TYR A 235 -15.20 8.01 -10.45
CA TYR A 235 -14.99 6.95 -9.46
C TYR A 235 -15.26 7.44 -8.04
N LYS A 236 -16.13 6.73 -7.31
CA LYS A 236 -16.30 6.90 -5.86
C LYS A 236 -15.17 6.15 -5.14
N TRP A 237 -15.02 6.40 -3.84
CA TRP A 237 -14.04 5.69 -3.01
C TRP A 237 -14.19 4.16 -3.10
N ALA A 238 -15.42 3.64 -3.07
CA ALA A 238 -15.69 2.21 -3.18
C ALA A 238 -15.23 1.62 -4.53
N ASP A 239 -15.42 2.37 -5.63
CA ASP A 239 -15.01 1.93 -6.97
C ASP A 239 -13.48 1.87 -7.10
N LEU A 240 -12.77 2.82 -6.49
CA LEU A 240 -11.31 2.83 -6.45
C LEU A 240 -10.76 1.67 -5.64
N VAL A 241 -11.36 1.37 -4.48
CA VAL A 241 -10.93 0.26 -3.61
C VAL A 241 -11.14 -1.10 -4.26
N ASP A 242 -12.23 -1.27 -5.02
CA ASP A 242 -12.54 -2.54 -5.72
C ASP A 242 -11.61 -2.79 -6.92
N ARG A 243 -11.26 -1.73 -7.66
CA ARG A 243 -10.40 -1.84 -8.84
C ARG A 243 -8.91 -1.89 -8.50
N LEU A 244 -8.47 -1.14 -7.49
CA LEU A 244 -7.05 -0.97 -7.21
C LEU A 244 -6.48 -2.06 -6.30
N ARG A 245 -5.32 -2.57 -6.69
CA ARG A 245 -4.50 -3.52 -5.92
C ARG A 245 -3.59 -2.81 -4.93
N ALA A 246 -4.18 -2.13 -3.97
CA ALA A 246 -3.45 -1.42 -2.93
C ALA A 246 -4.26 -1.35 -1.63
N SER A 247 -3.58 -1.16 -0.51
CA SER A 247 -4.23 -0.90 0.77
C SER A 247 -4.91 0.47 0.80
N ASP A 248 -5.83 0.66 1.74
CA ASP A 248 -6.60 1.92 1.83
C ASP A 248 -5.70 3.13 2.11
N GLU A 249 -4.65 2.97 2.93
CA GLU A 249 -3.69 4.04 3.17
C GLU A 249 -2.84 4.32 1.92
N GLU A 250 -2.42 3.30 1.19
CA GLU A 250 -1.65 3.47 -0.05
C GLU A 250 -2.47 4.18 -1.13
N ILE A 251 -3.77 3.87 -1.26
CA ILE A 251 -4.68 4.58 -2.17
C ILE A 251 -4.83 6.04 -1.74
N LYS A 252 -5.03 6.31 -0.44
CA LYS A 252 -5.12 7.70 0.08
C LYS A 252 -3.84 8.50 -0.18
N LEU A 253 -2.68 7.90 0.06
CA LEU A 253 -1.39 8.50 -0.25
C LEU A 253 -1.22 8.71 -1.75
N GLY A 254 -1.69 7.78 -2.58
CA GLY A 254 -1.73 7.92 -4.03
C GLY A 254 -2.59 9.10 -4.48
N LEU A 255 -3.80 9.23 -3.95
CA LEU A 255 -4.70 10.35 -4.22
C LEU A 255 -4.06 11.69 -3.82
N GLN A 256 -3.42 11.76 -2.66
CA GLN A 256 -2.67 12.94 -2.23
C GLN A 256 -1.49 13.24 -3.15
N SER A 257 -0.75 12.22 -3.58
CA SER A 257 0.39 12.38 -4.50
C SER A 257 -0.03 12.89 -5.88
N LEU A 258 -1.21 12.48 -6.34
CA LEU A 258 -1.83 12.93 -7.59
C LEU A 258 -2.57 14.27 -7.45
N SER A 259 -2.63 14.84 -6.24
CA SER A 259 -3.41 16.05 -5.97
C SER A 259 -4.87 15.89 -6.38
N ALA A 260 -5.43 14.71 -6.14
CA ALA A 260 -6.83 14.42 -6.40
C ALA A 260 -7.71 15.04 -5.30
N VAL A 261 -8.90 15.49 -5.69
CA VAL A 261 -9.89 16.12 -4.82
C VAL A 261 -11.24 15.42 -4.99
N GLU A 262 -11.98 15.34 -3.89
CA GLU A 262 -13.36 14.86 -3.90
C GLU A 262 -14.31 16.00 -4.26
N ILE A 263 -14.99 15.86 -5.40
CA ILE A 263 -16.00 16.80 -5.92
C ILE A 263 -17.29 16.01 -6.12
N ASP A 264 -18.36 16.43 -5.45
CA ASP A 264 -19.68 15.78 -5.49
C ASP A 264 -19.67 14.26 -5.19
N GLY A 265 -18.77 13.82 -4.31
CA GLY A 265 -18.61 12.42 -3.92
C GLY A 265 -17.76 11.57 -4.88
N TYR A 266 -17.12 12.19 -5.87
CA TYR A 266 -16.22 11.53 -6.81
C TYR A 266 -14.81 12.08 -6.73
N TRP A 267 -13.81 11.21 -6.84
CA TRP A 267 -12.41 11.61 -6.87
C TRP A 267 -12.00 12.03 -8.27
N ARG A 268 -11.41 13.23 -8.39
CA ARG A 268 -10.96 13.80 -9.66
C ARG A 268 -9.62 14.50 -9.52
N ILE A 269 -8.84 14.51 -10.61
CA ILE A 269 -7.67 15.38 -10.75
C ILE A 269 -8.14 16.68 -11.40
N LEU A 270 -7.64 17.82 -10.92
CA LEU A 270 -7.92 19.12 -11.52
C LEU A 270 -7.09 19.27 -12.81
N ASN A 271 -7.73 19.71 -13.90
CA ASN A 271 -7.05 20.04 -15.14
C ASN A 271 -5.99 21.13 -14.89
N GLU A 272 -4.87 21.06 -15.61
CA GLU A 272 -3.77 22.01 -15.53
C GLU A 272 -4.22 23.47 -15.73
N GLU A 273 -5.14 23.72 -16.66
CA GLU A 273 -5.65 25.08 -16.90
C GLU A 273 -6.40 25.63 -15.68
N TYR A 274 -7.23 24.78 -15.08
CA TYR A 274 -8.00 25.11 -13.89
C TYR A 274 -7.09 25.33 -12.68
N MET A 275 -6.08 24.46 -12.52
CA MET A 275 -5.04 24.59 -11.47
C MET A 275 -4.23 25.88 -11.60
N ASN A 276 -3.82 26.23 -12.81
CA ASN A 276 -3.10 27.48 -13.04
C ASN A 276 -4.00 28.69 -12.80
N GLY A 277 -5.28 28.61 -13.19
CA GLY A 277 -6.27 29.65 -12.94
C GLY A 277 -6.49 29.91 -11.45
N ILE A 278 -6.72 28.86 -10.65
CA ILE A 278 -6.91 29.02 -9.21
C ILE A 278 -5.64 29.49 -8.49
N LEU A 279 -4.45 29.05 -8.93
CA LEU A 279 -3.18 29.55 -8.38
C LEU A 279 -3.00 31.04 -8.69
N ASN A 280 -3.24 31.47 -9.94
CA ASN A 280 -3.14 32.86 -10.32
C ASN A 280 -4.14 33.74 -9.55
N MET A 281 -5.38 33.28 -9.37
CA MET A 281 -6.37 33.98 -8.55
C MET A 281 -5.94 34.04 -7.07
N LEU A 282 -5.42 32.95 -6.50
CA LEU A 282 -4.87 32.95 -5.15
C LEU A 282 -3.76 33.99 -4.99
N LEU A 283 -2.80 34.03 -5.92
CA LEU A 283 -1.68 34.98 -5.87
C LEU A 283 -2.16 36.43 -6.04
N HIS A 284 -3.10 36.69 -6.94
CA HIS A 284 -3.70 38.01 -7.09
C HIS A 284 -4.45 38.44 -5.83
N ASN A 285 -5.21 37.55 -5.20
CA ASN A 285 -5.96 37.85 -3.99
C ASN A 285 -5.05 38.14 -2.79
N ILE A 286 -3.90 37.48 -2.70
CA ILE A 286 -2.88 37.79 -1.69
C ILE A 286 -2.40 39.24 -1.83
N ILE A 287 -2.12 39.67 -3.07
CA ILE A 287 -1.66 41.04 -3.35
C ILE A 287 -2.79 42.06 -3.12
N LEU A 288 -4.01 41.78 -3.59
CA LEU A 288 -5.15 42.68 -3.51
C LEU A 288 -5.61 42.95 -2.06
N ASN A 289 -5.52 41.94 -1.19
CA ASN A 289 -5.94 42.04 0.21
C ASN A 289 -4.77 42.31 1.17
N ASP A 290 -3.57 42.55 0.65
CA ASP A 290 -2.33 42.76 1.43
C ASP A 290 -2.10 41.65 2.48
N TRP A 291 -2.35 40.40 2.09
CA TRP A 291 -2.19 39.25 2.98
C TRP A 291 -0.73 38.86 3.13
N SER A 292 -0.36 38.43 4.34
CA SER A 292 0.97 37.88 4.58
C SER A 292 1.10 36.47 4.00
N VAL A 293 2.10 36.27 3.13
CA VAL A 293 2.43 34.95 2.55
C VAL A 293 2.76 33.89 3.60
N ASP A 294 3.15 34.29 4.81
CA ASP A 294 3.48 33.38 5.91
C ASP A 294 2.30 33.09 6.87
N ALA A 295 1.18 33.81 6.72
CA ALA A 295 0.04 33.73 7.62
C ALA A 295 -1.29 34.06 6.90
N LEU A 296 -1.75 33.13 6.07
CA LEU A 296 -3.03 33.15 5.38
C LEU A 296 -4.12 32.50 6.25
N ASP A 297 -5.27 33.15 6.38
CA ASP A 297 -6.44 32.58 7.06
C ASP A 297 -7.24 31.68 6.10
N GLU A 298 -7.57 30.44 6.51
CA GLU A 298 -8.33 29.51 5.66
C GLU A 298 -9.70 30.07 5.28
N GLY A 299 -10.40 30.70 6.23
CA GLY A 299 -11.76 31.20 6.04
C GLY A 299 -11.80 32.34 5.04
N ASP A 300 -10.87 33.29 5.17
CA ASP A 300 -10.77 34.44 4.27
C ASP A 300 -10.37 34.01 2.85
N VAL A 301 -9.33 33.18 2.71
CA VAL A 301 -8.87 32.72 1.38
C VAL A 301 -9.95 31.91 0.67
N VAL A 302 -10.57 30.94 1.37
CA VAL A 302 -11.64 30.12 0.80
C VAL A 302 -12.85 30.99 0.46
N GLY A 303 -13.21 31.94 1.32
CA GLY A 303 -14.34 32.84 1.07
C GLY A 303 -14.14 33.77 -0.11
N VAL A 304 -12.92 34.23 -0.39
CA VAL A 304 -12.61 35.03 -1.59
C VAL A 304 -12.61 34.15 -2.84
N LEU A 305 -11.98 32.98 -2.80
CA LEU A 305 -11.99 32.05 -3.94
C LEU A 305 -13.40 31.55 -4.28
N GLU A 306 -14.28 31.38 -3.29
CA GLU A 306 -15.71 31.10 -3.51
C GLU A 306 -16.40 32.24 -4.27
N ARG A 307 -16.10 33.50 -3.96
CA ARG A 307 -16.64 34.66 -4.68
C ARG A 307 -16.12 34.78 -6.10
N ASP A 308 -14.92 34.28 -6.35
CA ASP A 308 -14.30 34.21 -7.68
C ASP A 308 -14.86 33.04 -8.52
N GLY A 309 -15.78 32.24 -7.97
CA GLY A 309 -16.47 31.16 -8.68
C GLY A 309 -15.83 29.78 -8.53
N PHE A 310 -14.93 29.57 -7.58
CA PHE A 310 -14.34 28.26 -7.29
C PHE A 310 -15.11 27.53 -6.17
N PRO A 311 -15.41 26.23 -6.31
CA PRO A 311 -16.02 25.46 -5.23
C PRO A 311 -15.19 25.43 -3.95
N ARG A 312 -15.87 25.42 -2.80
CA ARG A 312 -15.25 25.42 -1.45
C ARG A 312 -14.22 24.31 -1.26
N ASN A 313 -14.56 23.09 -1.69
CA ASN A 313 -13.70 21.92 -1.63
C ASN A 313 -12.43 22.10 -2.47
N VAL A 314 -12.55 22.70 -3.65
CA VAL A 314 -11.42 22.98 -4.55
C VAL A 314 -10.54 24.11 -4.01
N ALA A 315 -11.13 25.16 -3.44
CA ALA A 315 -10.38 26.22 -2.75
C ALA A 315 -9.58 25.68 -1.55
N LYS A 316 -10.20 24.82 -0.73
CA LYS A 316 -9.50 24.13 0.37
C LYS A 316 -8.39 23.20 -0.13
N HIS A 317 -8.63 22.51 -1.23
CA HIS A 317 -7.63 21.66 -1.85
C HIS A 317 -6.44 22.48 -2.36
N CYS A 318 -6.69 23.63 -2.99
CA CYS A 318 -5.65 24.57 -3.43
C CYS A 318 -4.75 25.01 -2.26
N LEU A 319 -5.32 25.33 -1.10
CA LEU A 319 -4.55 25.63 0.11
C LEU A 319 -3.67 24.46 0.55
N ARG A 320 -4.21 23.23 0.56
CA ARG A 320 -3.41 22.03 0.91
C ARG A 320 -2.27 21.75 -0.06
N MET A 321 -2.41 22.19 -1.31
CA MET A 321 -1.44 21.96 -2.38
C MET A 321 -0.33 23.02 -2.40
N PHE A 322 -0.69 24.28 -2.26
CA PHE A 322 0.23 25.41 -2.39
C PHE A 322 0.64 26.02 -1.04
N CYS A 323 0.05 25.58 0.07
CA CYS A 323 0.38 26.06 1.41
C CYS A 323 0.68 24.90 2.36
N SER A 324 1.56 25.15 3.31
CA SER A 324 1.79 24.30 4.49
C SER A 324 1.06 24.87 5.70
N MET A 325 0.52 24.00 6.56
CA MET A 325 -0.12 24.44 7.79
C MET A 325 0.95 25.01 8.73
N GLY A 326 0.83 26.30 9.07
CA GLY A 326 1.67 26.94 10.08
C GLY A 326 1.36 26.34 11.45
N GLY A 327 2.32 26.38 12.38
CA GLY A 327 2.19 25.75 13.70
C GLY A 327 1.07 26.26 14.62
N GLY A 328 0.20 27.16 14.14
CA GLY A 328 -1.03 27.59 14.82
C GLY A 328 -2.27 27.17 14.03
N GLU A 329 -3.29 26.66 14.72
CA GLU A 329 -4.56 26.26 14.11
C GLU A 329 -5.12 27.37 13.20
N GLY A 330 -5.45 27.01 11.96
CA GLY A 330 -6.11 27.90 11.00
C GLY A 330 -5.21 28.83 10.19
N ARG A 331 -3.88 28.85 10.42
CA ARG A 331 -2.95 29.65 9.60
C ARG A 331 -2.19 28.80 8.60
N TRP A 332 -2.23 29.23 7.35
CA TRP A 332 -1.54 28.62 6.24
C TRP A 332 -0.35 29.48 5.82
N LYS A 333 0.76 28.85 5.48
CA LYS A 333 1.95 29.48 4.95
C LYS A 333 2.13 29.05 3.50
N LEU A 334 2.32 29.99 2.60
CA LEU A 334 2.54 29.72 1.20
C LEU A 334 3.84 28.92 1.01
N GLU A 335 3.71 27.75 0.40
CA GLU A 335 4.82 26.83 0.20
C GLU A 335 5.64 27.29 -1.01
N LYS A 336 6.84 27.81 -0.74
CA LYS A 336 7.71 28.40 -1.77
C LYS A 336 7.90 27.47 -2.95
N ARG A 337 8.20 26.20 -2.70
CA ARG A 337 8.50 25.23 -3.77
C ARG A 337 7.27 24.95 -4.63
N ALA A 338 6.10 24.76 -4.02
CA ALA A 338 4.87 24.42 -4.73
C ALA A 338 4.41 25.56 -5.63
N VAL A 339 4.40 26.80 -5.11
CA VAL A 339 4.03 27.99 -5.89
C VAL A 339 5.02 28.24 -7.02
N CYS A 340 6.31 28.17 -6.73
CA CYS A 340 7.37 28.31 -7.72
C CYS A 340 7.22 27.31 -8.87
N ALA A 341 6.97 26.05 -8.55
CA ALA A 341 6.74 24.99 -9.54
C ALA A 341 5.45 25.23 -10.34
N GLY A 342 4.36 25.68 -9.70
CA GLY A 342 3.11 26.00 -10.38
C GLY A 342 3.26 27.14 -11.39
N VAL A 343 3.90 28.25 -11.01
CA VAL A 343 4.17 29.38 -11.92
C VAL A 343 5.14 28.97 -13.04
N ALA A 344 6.16 28.16 -12.73
CA ALA A 344 7.09 27.64 -13.74
C ALA A 344 6.36 26.75 -14.77
N ARG A 345 5.44 25.90 -14.31
CA ARG A 345 4.60 25.05 -15.17
C ARG A 345 3.79 25.88 -16.15
N GLU A 346 3.15 26.95 -15.67
CA GLU A 346 2.35 27.84 -16.49
C GLU A 346 3.20 28.50 -17.58
N ILE A 347 4.38 29.01 -17.24
CA ILE A 347 5.28 29.68 -18.19
C ILE A 347 5.83 28.70 -19.24
N LEU A 348 6.23 27.51 -18.80
CA LEU A 348 6.84 26.49 -19.68
C LEU A 348 5.81 25.68 -20.47
N ARG A 349 4.51 25.94 -20.28
CA ARG A 349 3.42 25.35 -21.07
C ARG A 349 3.53 25.70 -22.55
N GLU A 350 4.04 26.89 -22.87
CA GLU A 350 4.28 27.35 -24.25
C GLU A 350 5.45 26.63 -24.94
N GLY A 351 6.19 25.79 -24.21
CA GLY A 351 7.31 25.01 -24.70
C GLY A 351 8.66 25.43 -24.13
N LYS A 352 9.73 24.93 -24.74
CA LYS A 352 11.11 25.19 -24.34
C LYS A 352 11.48 26.65 -24.58
N MET A 353 12.17 27.27 -23.62
CA MET A 353 12.63 28.66 -23.73
C MET A 353 14.03 28.87 -23.18
N ARG A 354 14.65 30.01 -23.49
CA ARG A 354 15.96 30.40 -22.97
C ARG A 354 15.88 30.65 -21.47
N MET A 355 16.91 30.21 -20.73
CA MET A 355 16.99 30.35 -19.27
C MET A 355 16.81 31.81 -18.82
N GLU A 356 17.47 32.76 -19.49
CA GLU A 356 17.41 34.18 -19.15
C GLU A 356 15.96 34.73 -19.23
N VAL A 357 15.26 34.40 -20.32
CA VAL A 357 13.87 34.81 -20.57
C VAL A 357 12.92 34.15 -19.56
N PHE A 358 13.17 32.87 -19.26
CA PHE A 358 12.40 32.14 -18.26
C PHE A 358 12.51 32.78 -16.88
N VAL A 359 13.74 33.01 -16.39
CA VAL A 359 13.98 33.57 -15.05
C VAL A 359 13.37 34.97 -14.92
N GLU A 360 13.41 35.79 -15.98
CA GLU A 360 12.76 37.10 -16.01
C GLU A 360 11.23 36.99 -15.87
N ARG A 361 10.58 36.18 -16.72
CA ARG A 361 9.12 35.97 -16.67
C ARG A 361 8.66 35.36 -15.35
N TRP A 362 9.43 34.41 -14.84
CA TRP A 362 9.16 33.69 -13.60
C TRP A 362 9.26 34.61 -12.40
N SER A 363 10.34 35.39 -12.29
CA SER A 363 10.54 36.32 -11.18
C SER A 363 9.46 37.41 -11.13
N ARG A 364 8.94 37.85 -12.28
CA ARG A 364 7.89 38.87 -12.37
C ARG A 364 6.52 38.37 -11.88
N LYS A 365 6.24 37.06 -12.00
CA LYS A 365 4.95 36.46 -11.58
C LYS A 365 4.93 36.03 -10.11
N LEU A 366 6.08 35.95 -9.45
CA LEU A 366 6.13 35.58 -8.04
C LEU A 366 5.75 36.77 -7.13
N PRO A 367 5.04 36.52 -6.01
CA PRO A 367 4.68 37.57 -5.07
C PRO A 367 5.91 38.15 -4.35
N GLU A 368 5.81 39.41 -3.92
CA GLU A 368 6.87 40.08 -3.16
C GLU A 368 7.21 39.30 -1.87
N GLY A 369 8.51 39.14 -1.60
CA GLY A 369 9.02 38.32 -0.48
C GLY A 369 9.31 36.85 -0.82
N MET A 370 8.88 36.35 -1.99
CA MET A 370 9.23 35.02 -2.49
C MET A 370 10.43 35.08 -3.45
N ASN A 371 11.62 35.34 -2.93
CA ASN A 371 12.86 35.14 -3.69
C ASN A 371 13.19 33.64 -3.72
N ALA A 372 13.10 33.03 -4.90
CA ALA A 372 13.43 31.63 -5.10
C ALA A 372 14.58 31.50 -6.12
N GLY A 373 15.62 30.77 -5.72
CA GLY A 373 16.66 30.34 -6.65
C GLY A 373 16.14 29.22 -7.56
N PHE A 374 16.78 29.03 -8.72
CA PHE A 374 16.40 27.99 -9.68
C PHE A 374 16.41 26.56 -9.06
N GLU A 375 17.15 26.37 -7.95
CA GLU A 375 17.24 25.11 -7.21
C GLU A 375 15.89 24.63 -6.67
N VAL A 376 14.91 25.53 -6.44
CA VAL A 376 13.57 25.11 -5.97
C VAL A 376 12.83 24.29 -7.03
N LEU A 377 13.18 24.45 -8.31
CA LEU A 377 12.56 23.77 -9.45
C LEU A 377 13.21 22.41 -9.75
N GLN A 378 14.16 21.95 -8.92
CA GLN A 378 14.75 20.61 -9.06
C GLN A 378 13.67 19.52 -9.06
N GLY A 379 13.67 18.69 -10.10
CA GLY A 379 12.69 17.63 -10.30
C GLY A 379 11.39 18.07 -11.00
N GLU A 380 11.25 19.34 -11.36
CA GLU A 380 10.09 19.89 -12.09
C GLU A 380 10.47 20.42 -13.49
N VAL A 381 11.73 20.80 -13.68
CA VAL A 381 12.27 21.32 -14.93
C VAL A 381 13.58 20.64 -15.29
N LEU A 382 13.88 20.58 -16.59
CA LEU A 382 15.17 20.16 -17.12
C LEU A 382 15.85 21.27 -17.89
N THR A 383 17.17 21.24 -17.88
CA THR A 383 18.02 22.17 -18.64
C THR A 383 18.78 21.42 -19.72
N GLU A 384 18.92 22.06 -20.87
CA GLU A 384 19.69 21.56 -22.00
C GLU A 384 20.63 22.66 -22.51
N LYS A 385 21.91 22.32 -22.63
CA LYS A 385 22.94 23.22 -23.17
C LYS A 385 23.05 23.03 -24.67
N LEU A 386 22.72 24.07 -25.43
CA LEU A 386 22.87 24.13 -26.87
C LEU A 386 23.96 25.15 -27.21
N GLY A 387 25.20 24.67 -27.29
CA GLY A 387 26.38 25.52 -27.44
C GLY A 387 26.64 26.33 -26.17
N VAL A 388 26.52 27.66 -26.26
CA VAL A 388 26.70 28.59 -25.12
C VAL A 388 25.37 28.86 -24.41
N GLU A 389 24.23 28.61 -25.07
CA GLU A 389 22.92 28.91 -24.53
C GLU A 389 22.38 27.76 -23.68
N THR A 390 21.76 28.10 -22.56
CA THR A 390 21.03 27.14 -21.72
C THR A 390 19.54 27.35 -21.92
N TRP A 391 18.87 26.27 -22.30
CA TRP A 391 17.43 26.23 -22.51
C TRP A 391 16.77 25.41 -21.40
N VAL A 392 15.55 25.77 -21.03
CA VAL A 392 14.76 25.12 -19.98
C VAL A 392 13.41 24.68 -20.53
N TYR A 393 12.93 23.53 -20.07
CA TYR A 393 11.60 23.00 -20.39
C TYR A 393 11.01 22.26 -19.19
N TRP A 394 9.69 22.12 -19.22
CA TRP A 394 8.94 21.40 -18.20
C TRP A 394 9.20 19.89 -18.30
N PHE A 395 9.61 19.29 -17.19
CA PHE A 395 9.77 17.84 -17.08
C PHE A 395 9.62 17.47 -15.62
N SER A 396 8.40 17.10 -15.23
CA SER A 396 8.07 16.88 -13.83
C SER A 396 8.23 15.42 -13.42
N LYS A 397 8.80 15.21 -12.23
CA LYS A 397 8.84 13.92 -11.56
C LYS A 397 7.45 13.31 -11.36
N SER A 398 6.39 14.11 -11.19
CA SER A 398 5.03 13.59 -11.00
C SER A 398 4.45 12.98 -12.27
N CYS A 399 5.03 13.31 -13.43
CA CYS A 399 4.66 12.73 -14.72
C CYS A 399 5.32 11.36 -14.94
N LEU A 400 6.33 10.99 -14.16
CA LEU A 400 7.06 9.75 -14.32
C LEU A 400 6.30 8.53 -13.77
N PRO A 401 6.51 7.33 -14.35
CA PRO A 401 5.96 6.07 -13.83
C PRO A 401 6.37 5.80 -12.37
N SER A 402 5.53 5.10 -11.61
CA SER A 402 5.88 4.67 -10.25
C SER A 402 6.90 3.53 -10.24
N GLU A 403 6.83 2.64 -11.24
CA GLU A 403 7.74 1.51 -11.40
C GLU A 403 9.17 1.96 -11.78
N PRO A 404 10.21 1.53 -11.04
CA PRO A 404 11.59 1.94 -11.29
C PRO A 404 12.06 1.65 -12.72
N ALA A 405 11.75 0.47 -13.26
CA ALA A 405 12.20 0.05 -14.58
C ALA A 405 11.68 0.99 -15.68
N ASP A 406 10.37 1.26 -15.65
CA ASP A 406 9.70 2.13 -16.62
C ASP A 406 10.12 3.59 -16.43
N ARG A 407 10.30 4.03 -15.19
CA ARG A 407 10.81 5.37 -14.89
C ARG A 407 12.20 5.59 -15.49
N PHE A 408 13.14 4.68 -15.27
CA PHE A 408 14.48 4.78 -15.87
C PHE A 408 14.42 4.73 -17.40
N ALA A 409 13.54 3.91 -17.98
CA ALA A 409 13.36 3.88 -19.43
C ALA A 409 12.90 5.24 -19.99
N VAL A 410 11.94 5.90 -19.33
CA VAL A 410 11.49 7.26 -19.72
C VAL A 410 12.61 8.29 -19.54
N LEU A 411 13.33 8.26 -18.41
CA LEU A 411 14.44 9.20 -18.14
C LEU A 411 15.56 9.07 -19.18
N PHE A 412 15.95 7.85 -19.55
CA PHE A 412 17.03 7.64 -20.54
C PHE A 412 16.58 7.84 -21.99
N ARG A 413 15.27 7.73 -22.26
CA ARG A 413 14.69 8.16 -23.54
C ARG A 413 14.75 9.67 -23.69
N GLU A 414 14.48 10.41 -22.62
CA GLU A 414 14.55 11.88 -22.62
C GLU A 414 16.00 12.37 -22.75
N ARG A 415 16.91 11.80 -21.95
CA ARG A 415 18.34 12.16 -21.97
C ARG A 415 19.20 10.92 -21.82
N GLN A 416 20.06 10.65 -22.80
CA GLN A 416 20.87 9.42 -22.80
C GLN A 416 21.93 9.36 -21.68
N LYS A 417 22.44 10.52 -21.25
CA LYS A 417 23.53 10.66 -20.27
C LYS A 417 23.16 11.68 -19.21
N TRP A 418 23.10 11.24 -17.97
CA TRP A 418 22.72 12.06 -16.83
C TRP A 418 23.88 12.28 -15.88
N GLU A 419 24.01 13.50 -15.37
CA GLU A 419 24.84 13.79 -14.19
C GLU A 419 24.04 13.47 -12.92
N TRP A 420 24.73 13.12 -11.83
CA TRP A 420 24.05 12.78 -10.57
C TRP A 420 23.12 13.90 -10.08
N LYS A 421 23.58 15.15 -10.15
CA LYS A 421 22.83 16.33 -9.69
C LYS A 421 21.49 16.50 -10.43
N ASP A 422 21.44 16.13 -11.70
CA ASP A 422 20.24 16.22 -12.52
C ASP A 422 19.35 14.98 -12.37
N LEU A 423 19.94 13.79 -12.15
CA LEU A 423 19.19 12.53 -12.05
C LEU A 423 18.55 12.34 -10.67
N GLU A 424 19.28 12.66 -9.60
CA GLU A 424 18.87 12.42 -8.22
C GLU A 424 17.45 12.90 -7.91
N PRO A 425 17.02 14.12 -8.30
CA PRO A 425 15.68 14.62 -8.00
C PRO A 425 14.53 13.76 -8.55
N TYR A 426 14.75 12.98 -9.60
CA TYR A 426 13.74 12.15 -10.27
C TYR A 426 13.69 10.69 -9.76
N VAL A 427 14.71 10.27 -9.00
CA VAL A 427 14.85 8.89 -8.51
C VAL A 427 14.91 8.79 -6.98
N ARG A 428 15.06 9.90 -6.26
CA ARG A 428 15.17 9.91 -4.79
C ARG A 428 13.91 9.37 -4.08
N ASP A 429 12.75 9.50 -4.71
CA ASP A 429 11.46 9.01 -4.22
C ASP A 429 11.20 7.52 -4.51
N LEU A 430 11.97 6.90 -5.42
CA LEU A 430 11.86 5.47 -5.69
C LEU A 430 12.28 4.67 -4.45
N ARG A 431 11.32 4.03 -3.79
CA ARG A 431 11.58 3.08 -2.70
C ARG A 431 11.09 1.70 -3.09
N VAL A 432 12.04 0.77 -3.17
CA VAL A 432 11.75 -0.65 -3.37
C VAL A 432 12.08 -1.36 -2.06
N PRO A 433 11.12 -2.07 -1.44
CA PRO A 433 11.38 -2.86 -0.24
C PRO A 433 12.60 -3.76 -0.43
N GLY A 434 13.56 -3.70 0.50
CA GLY A 434 14.78 -4.51 0.47
C GLY A 434 15.91 -4.04 -0.46
N LEU A 435 15.76 -2.90 -1.17
CA LEU A 435 16.82 -2.36 -2.04
C LEU A 435 17.21 -0.93 -1.64
N SER A 436 18.52 -0.68 -1.51
CA SER A 436 19.04 0.68 -1.29
C SER A 436 18.98 1.52 -2.58
N SER A 437 19.01 2.85 -2.44
CA SER A 437 19.07 3.77 -3.59
C SER A 437 20.27 3.50 -4.50
N GLU A 438 21.44 3.17 -3.92
CA GLU A 438 22.62 2.78 -4.68
C GLU A 438 22.44 1.44 -5.41
N GLY A 439 21.82 0.45 -4.74
CA GLY A 439 21.49 -0.83 -5.36
C GLY A 439 20.52 -0.69 -6.54
N LEU A 440 19.57 0.24 -6.43
CA LEU A 440 18.62 0.57 -7.48
C LEU A 440 19.34 1.21 -8.69
N LEU A 441 20.26 2.15 -8.46
CA LEU A 441 21.08 2.73 -9.53
C LEU A 441 21.96 1.66 -10.21
N LEU A 442 22.63 0.79 -9.45
CA LEU A 442 23.46 -0.28 -9.99
C LEU A 442 22.67 -1.28 -10.85
N LYS A 443 21.39 -1.50 -10.52
CA LYS A 443 20.52 -2.42 -11.24
C LYS A 443 20.11 -1.86 -12.61
N TYR A 444 19.68 -0.60 -12.66
CA TYR A 444 19.04 0.01 -13.83
C TYR A 444 19.94 0.95 -14.64
N THR A 445 21.12 1.31 -14.15
CA THR A 445 22.02 2.27 -14.82
C THR A 445 23.43 1.70 -15.01
N ARG A 446 24.16 2.22 -16.01
CA ARG A 446 25.61 2.08 -16.13
C ARG A 446 26.25 3.36 -15.63
N ARG A 447 27.06 3.27 -14.57
CA ARG A 447 27.87 4.38 -14.07
C ARG A 447 29.20 4.41 -14.82
N SER A 448 29.51 5.55 -15.43
CA SER A 448 30.79 5.84 -16.05
C SER A 448 31.39 7.11 -15.42
N GLN A 449 32.70 7.15 -15.28
CA GLN A 449 33.39 8.32 -14.76
C GLN A 449 34.55 8.67 -15.70
N PRO A 450 34.48 9.78 -16.45
CA PRO A 450 35.46 10.10 -17.49
C PRO A 450 36.89 10.31 -16.97
N SER A 451 37.04 10.83 -15.74
CA SER A 451 38.33 11.05 -15.09
C SER A 451 38.18 10.97 -13.56
N MET A 452 39.27 10.66 -12.85
CA MET A 452 39.26 10.72 -11.38
C MET A 452 39.07 12.16 -10.92
N GLY A 453 37.82 12.50 -10.54
CA GLY A 453 37.42 13.85 -10.13
C GLY A 453 36.27 14.45 -10.95
N ALA A 454 35.93 13.89 -12.12
CA ALA A 454 34.73 14.27 -12.85
C ALA A 454 33.46 13.71 -12.18
N GLU A 455 32.34 14.41 -12.33
CA GLU A 455 31.05 13.92 -11.84
C GLU A 455 30.66 12.61 -12.54
N PRO A 456 30.08 11.65 -11.79
CA PRO A 456 29.66 10.39 -12.38
C PRO A 456 28.53 10.61 -13.38
N ILE A 457 28.65 9.97 -14.54
CA ILE A 457 27.65 9.98 -15.61
C ILE A 457 26.93 8.64 -15.62
N PHE A 458 25.60 8.70 -15.59
CA PHE A 458 24.72 7.54 -15.64
C PHE A 458 24.07 7.43 -17.03
N SER A 459 24.10 6.23 -17.60
CA SER A 459 23.43 5.91 -18.85
C SER A 459 22.56 4.66 -18.72
N ALA A 460 21.67 4.43 -19.68
CA ALA A 460 20.92 3.18 -19.78
C ALA A 460 21.85 1.96 -19.81
N ARG A 461 21.32 0.83 -19.33
CA ARG A 461 22.05 -0.43 -19.28
C ARG A 461 22.01 -1.20 -20.59
#